data_AF-A0A7S2EJQ1-F1
#
_entry.id   AF-A0A7S2EJQ1-F1
#
_cell.length_a   1.000
_cell.length_b   1.000
_cell.length_c   1.000
_cell.angle_alpha   90.00
_cell.angle_beta   90.00
_cell.angle_gamma   90.00
#
_symmetry.space_group_name_H-M   'P 1'
#
loop_
_entity.id
_entity.type
_entity.pdbx_description
1 polymer ?
#
loop_
_entity_poly.entity_id
_entity_poly.type
_entity_poly.pdbx_seq_one_letter_code
_entity_poly.pdbx_strand_id
1 'polypeptide(L)'
;VYFLEDHNGSPPGNWLVHDQHAGLSLGSWFGISGKVLYKTSSAPFRSELACLRLTSEEVSETADHAGLCRTEFGPDTRVLDWSDIKRMTQQEVAAMKESLGITPTYNEKHYFVTVDGEKSYGGGVYFLEDHNGSPPGNWLVHDQHAGLSLGSWFGISGKVLYKTSSAPFRSELACLRLTSEEVSETADHAGLCRTEFGPDTRVLDWSDIKRMTQQEVAAMKESLGITPTYNEKHYFVTVDGEKSYGGGVYFLEDH
;
A
#
# COMPACT_ATOMS: atom_id res chain seq x y z
N VAL A 1 -16.27 18.29 -3.18
CA VAL A 1 -15.45 17.62 -2.15
C VAL A 1 -15.58 16.12 -2.33
N TYR A 2 -14.54 15.35 -2.04
CA TYR A 2 -14.65 13.89 -2.00
C TYR A 2 -14.89 13.41 -0.58
N PHE A 3 -15.70 12.39 -0.44
CA PHE A 3 -15.95 11.73 0.82
C PHE A 3 -16.17 10.24 0.55
N LEU A 4 -16.06 9.44 1.60
CA LEU A 4 -16.46 8.04 1.59
C LEU A 4 -17.59 7.78 2.59
N GLU A 5 -18.45 6.83 2.25
CA GLU A 5 -19.44 6.23 3.13
C GLU A 5 -19.42 4.70 2.91
N ASP A 6 -19.72 3.95 3.97
CA ASP A 6 -19.88 2.51 3.89
C ASP A 6 -21.35 2.17 3.59
N HIS A 7 -21.59 1.52 2.46
CA HIS A 7 -22.95 1.12 2.06
C HIS A 7 -23.11 -0.39 1.92
N ASN A 8 -22.17 -1.19 2.42
CA ASN A 8 -22.13 -2.63 2.17
C ASN A 8 -22.27 -2.99 0.67
N GLY A 9 -21.73 -2.13 -0.20
CA GLY A 9 -21.73 -2.33 -1.66
C GLY A 9 -22.94 -1.81 -2.44
N SER A 10 -23.92 -1.15 -1.83
CA SER A 10 -25.08 -0.58 -2.55
C SER A 10 -25.26 0.91 -2.24
N PRO A 11 -24.58 1.80 -2.97
CA PRO A 11 -24.65 3.24 -2.72
C PRO A 11 -26.02 3.81 -3.10
N PRO A 12 -26.43 4.93 -2.49
CA PRO A 12 -27.64 5.64 -2.83
C PRO A 12 -27.69 6.07 -4.30
N GLY A 13 -28.83 5.85 -4.96
CA GLY A 13 -29.00 6.20 -6.38
C GLY A 13 -28.93 7.70 -6.68
N ASN A 14 -29.02 8.55 -5.65
CA ASN A 14 -28.91 10.00 -5.77
C ASN A 14 -27.46 10.51 -5.67
N TRP A 15 -26.45 9.63 -5.64
CA TRP A 15 -25.05 10.04 -5.51
C TRP A 15 -24.28 9.96 -6.82
N LEU A 16 -23.37 10.93 -7.00
CA LEU A 16 -22.28 10.78 -7.97
C LEU A 16 -21.20 9.90 -7.34
N VAL A 17 -21.29 8.60 -7.59
CA VAL A 17 -20.29 7.60 -7.19
C VAL A 17 -19.17 7.58 -8.22
N HIS A 18 -17.94 7.84 -7.78
CA HIS A 18 -16.75 7.86 -8.62
C HIS A 18 -16.02 6.52 -8.64
N ASP A 19 -16.03 5.80 -7.51
CA ASP A 19 -15.28 4.56 -7.34
C ASP A 19 -15.85 3.72 -6.18
N GLN A 20 -15.53 2.43 -6.13
CA GLN A 20 -15.88 1.53 -5.04
C GLN A 20 -14.74 0.57 -4.71
N HIS A 21 -14.52 0.34 -3.41
CA HIS A 21 -13.52 -0.61 -2.94
C HIS A 21 -13.92 -1.19 -1.59
N ALA A 22 -13.94 -2.53 -1.48
CA ALA A 22 -14.21 -3.24 -0.23
C ALA A 22 -15.48 -2.74 0.54
N GLY A 23 -16.55 -2.46 -0.20
CA GLY A 23 -17.84 -1.99 0.36
C GLY A 23 -17.91 -0.48 0.65
N LEU A 24 -16.79 0.24 0.59
CA LEU A 24 -16.75 1.70 0.60
C LEU A 24 -17.08 2.25 -0.78
N SER A 25 -17.80 3.37 -0.83
CA SER A 25 -18.03 4.14 -2.05
C SER A 25 -17.38 5.51 -1.93
N LEU A 26 -16.65 5.92 -2.97
CA LEU A 26 -16.10 7.26 -3.11
C LEU A 26 -17.16 8.13 -3.80
N GLY A 27 -17.67 9.13 -3.11
CA GLY A 27 -18.69 10.05 -3.62
C GLY A 27 -18.19 11.49 -3.68
N SER A 28 -18.93 12.32 -4.41
CA SER A 28 -18.81 13.78 -4.30
C SER A 28 -20.16 14.46 -4.23
N TRP A 29 -20.32 15.41 -3.32
CA TRP A 29 -21.56 16.14 -3.09
C TRP A 29 -21.29 17.56 -2.53
N PHE A 30 -22.35 18.35 -2.34
CA PHE A 30 -22.32 19.70 -1.78
C PHE A 30 -23.31 19.85 -0.61
N GLY A 31 -23.02 20.72 0.36
CA GLY A 31 -23.89 20.96 1.51
C GLY A 31 -23.88 19.82 2.54
N ILE A 32 -22.75 19.13 2.68
CA ILE A 32 -22.58 18.02 3.63
C ILE A 32 -21.59 18.38 4.73
N SER A 33 -21.85 17.85 5.92
CA SER A 33 -20.91 17.82 7.05
C SER A 33 -20.45 16.38 7.29
N GLY A 34 -19.23 16.24 7.78
CA GLY A 34 -18.63 14.94 8.03
C GLY A 34 -17.31 15.03 8.77
N LYS A 35 -16.79 13.88 9.21
CA LYS A 35 -15.47 13.80 9.84
C LYS A 35 -14.39 13.77 8.76
N VAL A 36 -13.19 14.27 9.04
CA VAL A 36 -12.06 14.11 8.11
C VAL A 36 -11.27 12.88 8.52
N LEU A 37 -10.99 12.00 7.55
CA LEU A 37 -10.12 10.84 7.75
C LEU A 37 -8.69 11.21 7.42
N TYR A 38 -7.76 10.93 8.34
CA TYR A 38 -6.36 11.33 8.19
C TYR A 38 -5.39 10.24 8.68
N LYS A 39 -4.14 10.37 8.24
CA LYS A 39 -3.01 9.52 8.62
C LYS A 39 -2.00 10.38 9.40
N THR A 40 -1.69 10.00 10.64
CA THR A 40 -0.57 10.56 11.40
C THR A 40 0.73 9.90 11.00
N SER A 41 1.85 10.63 11.04
CA SER A 41 3.17 10.03 10.78
C SER A 41 3.71 9.17 11.95
N SER A 42 2.84 8.66 12.83
CA SER A 42 3.25 7.91 14.03
C SER A 42 3.36 6.39 13.84
N ALA A 43 3.39 5.90 12.60
CA ALA A 43 3.93 4.60 12.27
C ALA A 43 5.21 4.92 11.50
N PRO A 44 6.38 4.71 12.12
CA PRO A 44 7.62 4.95 11.40
C PRO A 44 7.59 4.02 10.19
N PHE A 45 8.01 4.55 9.04
CA PHE A 45 8.78 3.91 7.96
C PHE A 45 9.35 2.50 8.22
N ARG A 46 9.66 2.15 9.47
CA ARG A 46 9.96 0.80 9.95
C ARG A 46 8.82 -0.21 9.82
N SER A 47 7.54 0.15 9.62
CA SER A 47 6.45 -0.84 9.65
C SER A 47 6.41 -1.71 8.37
N GLU A 48 6.49 -1.12 7.17
CA GLU A 48 6.53 -1.90 5.93
C GLU A 48 7.79 -2.78 5.86
N LEU A 49 8.95 -2.23 6.24
CA LEU A 49 10.20 -2.98 6.36
C LEU A 49 10.15 -4.07 7.42
N ALA A 50 9.44 -3.83 8.54
CA ALA A 50 9.26 -4.82 9.61
C ALA A 50 8.47 -6.05 9.16
N CYS A 51 7.96 -6.07 7.93
CA CYS A 51 7.19 -7.18 7.38
C CYS A 51 7.90 -7.86 6.22
N LEU A 52 8.99 -7.26 5.76
CA LEU A 52 9.91 -7.86 4.82
C LEU A 52 10.87 -8.78 5.54
N ARG A 53 11.17 -9.89 4.90
CA ARG A 53 11.99 -10.94 5.48
C ARG A 53 12.53 -11.84 4.38
N LEU A 54 13.56 -12.61 4.74
CA LEU A 54 14.17 -13.63 3.92
C LEU A 54 13.92 -15.01 4.51
N THR A 55 13.81 -16.03 3.67
CA THR A 55 13.83 -17.43 4.14
C THR A 55 15.12 -17.70 4.92
N SER A 56 15.03 -18.51 5.98
CA SER A 56 16.18 -18.90 6.80
C SER A 56 17.23 -19.66 5.99
N GLU A 57 16.79 -20.47 5.04
CA GLU A 57 17.64 -21.26 4.15
C GLU A 57 17.65 -20.73 2.72
N GLU A 58 18.70 -21.06 1.99
CA GLU A 58 18.70 -20.95 0.53
C GLU A 58 17.92 -22.10 -0.09
N VAL A 59 17.21 -21.81 -1.15
CA VAL A 59 16.34 -22.75 -1.86
C VAL A 59 16.70 -22.75 -3.34
N SER A 60 16.44 -23.86 -4.02
CA SER A 60 16.63 -23.93 -5.47
C SER A 60 15.60 -23.05 -6.20
N GLU A 61 15.97 -22.54 -7.36
CA GLU A 61 15.10 -21.89 -8.32
C GLU A 61 13.84 -22.72 -8.63
N THR A 62 13.95 -24.05 -8.64
CA THR A 62 12.83 -24.94 -8.98
C THR A 62 11.83 -25.16 -7.84
N ALA A 63 12.19 -24.77 -6.61
CA ALA A 63 11.35 -25.00 -5.43
C ALA A 63 10.04 -24.19 -5.46
N ASP A 64 9.01 -24.65 -4.74
CA ASP A 64 7.79 -23.86 -4.51
C ASP A 64 8.06 -22.74 -3.50
N HIS A 65 8.57 -21.61 -3.99
CA HIS A 65 8.94 -20.45 -3.17
C HIS A 65 7.77 -19.93 -2.33
N ALA A 66 6.56 -19.86 -2.91
CA ALA A 66 5.38 -19.40 -2.20
C ALA A 66 4.96 -20.40 -1.11
N GLY A 67 5.00 -21.72 -1.39
CA GLY A 67 4.73 -22.76 -0.40
C GLY A 67 5.72 -22.78 0.76
N LEU A 68 7.01 -22.55 0.46
CA LEU A 68 8.07 -22.44 1.47
C LEU A 68 7.84 -21.24 2.40
N CYS A 69 7.57 -20.06 1.84
CA CYS A 69 7.25 -18.88 2.64
C CYS A 69 6.03 -19.10 3.55
N ARG A 70 4.98 -19.73 3.02
CA ARG A 70 3.79 -20.06 3.82
C ARG A 70 4.06 -21.01 4.97
N THR A 71 4.97 -21.97 4.75
CA THR A 71 5.36 -22.95 5.76
C THR A 71 6.18 -22.29 6.87
N GLU A 72 7.11 -21.40 6.50
CA GLU A 72 8.04 -20.80 7.45
C GLU A 72 7.42 -19.62 8.22
N PHE A 73 6.52 -18.86 7.59
CA PHE A 73 6.06 -17.57 8.11
C PHE A 73 4.54 -17.41 8.17
N GLY A 74 3.79 -18.46 7.81
CA GLY A 74 2.34 -18.51 7.93
C GLY A 74 1.59 -18.22 6.62
N PRO A 75 0.27 -18.47 6.61
CA PRO A 75 -0.55 -18.42 5.39
C PRO A 75 -0.66 -17.02 4.78
N ASP A 76 -0.55 -15.96 5.58
CA ASP A 76 -0.70 -14.57 5.15
C ASP A 76 0.62 -13.98 4.62
N THR A 77 1.34 -14.76 3.82
CA THR A 77 2.64 -14.39 3.27
C THR A 77 2.65 -14.54 1.76
N ARG A 78 3.37 -13.64 1.10
CA ARG A 78 3.62 -13.70 -0.34
C ARG A 78 5.06 -13.36 -0.66
N VAL A 79 5.57 -13.96 -1.73
CA VAL A 79 6.83 -13.54 -2.33
C VAL A 79 6.71 -12.06 -2.71
N LEU A 80 7.76 -11.28 -2.43
CA LEU A 80 7.77 -9.87 -2.74
C LEU A 80 7.78 -9.69 -4.26
N ASP A 81 7.00 -8.74 -4.76
CA ASP A 81 6.97 -8.43 -6.18
C ASP A 81 7.93 -7.29 -6.47
N TRP A 82 8.57 -7.32 -7.64
CA TRP A 82 9.46 -6.26 -8.07
C TRP A 82 8.77 -4.89 -8.10
N SER A 83 7.48 -4.84 -8.46
CA SER A 83 6.69 -3.61 -8.42
C SER A 83 6.52 -3.04 -7.01
N ASP A 84 6.57 -3.87 -5.95
CA ASP A 84 6.61 -3.38 -4.56
C ASP A 84 7.91 -2.64 -4.29
N ILE A 85 9.04 -3.18 -4.74
CA ILE A 85 10.37 -2.60 -4.56
C ILE A 85 10.48 -1.28 -5.34
N LYS A 86 9.96 -1.22 -6.57
CA LYS A 86 10.01 0.02 -7.37
C LYS A 86 9.20 1.17 -6.78
N ARG A 87 8.20 0.87 -5.93
CA ARG A 87 7.42 1.89 -5.23
C ARG A 87 8.16 2.48 -4.04
N MET A 88 9.20 1.79 -3.54
CA MET A 88 10.05 2.29 -2.47
C MET A 88 10.97 3.40 -2.99
N THR A 89 11.16 4.44 -2.19
CA THR A 89 12.20 5.45 -2.37
C THR A 89 13.60 4.86 -2.19
N GLN A 90 14.63 5.57 -2.62
CA GLN A 90 16.01 5.14 -2.41
C GLN A 90 16.36 4.93 -0.92
N GLN A 91 15.80 5.76 -0.04
CA GLN A 91 16.01 5.64 1.41
C GLN A 91 15.33 4.39 1.98
N GLU A 92 14.14 4.04 1.49
CA GLU A 92 13.41 2.82 1.89
C GLU A 92 14.14 1.56 1.46
N VAL A 93 14.65 1.54 0.22
CA VAL A 93 15.47 0.43 -0.26
C VAL A 93 16.77 0.31 0.54
N ALA A 94 17.42 1.41 0.88
CA ALA A 94 18.63 1.39 1.72
C ALA A 94 18.36 0.80 3.11
N ALA A 95 17.26 1.20 3.75
CA ALA A 95 16.88 0.66 5.05
C ALA A 95 16.41 -0.81 4.99
N MET A 96 15.74 -1.22 3.90
CA MET A 96 15.44 -2.63 3.63
C MET A 96 16.72 -3.46 3.56
N LYS A 97 17.71 -3.00 2.77
CA LYS A 97 18.99 -3.69 2.61
C LYS A 97 19.70 -3.86 3.95
N GLU A 98 19.78 -2.79 4.73
CA GLU A 98 20.37 -2.81 6.08
C GLU A 98 19.64 -3.80 6.99
N SER A 99 18.30 -3.73 7.05
CA SER A 99 17.49 -4.58 7.92
C SER A 99 17.55 -6.07 7.56
N LEU A 100 17.73 -6.40 6.28
CA LEU A 100 17.78 -7.77 5.78
C LEU A 100 19.21 -8.30 5.61
N GLY A 101 20.23 -7.48 5.87
CA GLY A 101 21.62 -7.84 5.64
C GLY A 101 21.95 -8.07 4.15
N ILE A 102 21.24 -7.40 3.25
CA ILE A 102 21.53 -7.43 1.80
C ILE A 102 22.70 -6.48 1.55
N THR A 103 23.83 -7.06 1.20
CA THR A 103 25.08 -6.34 0.88
C THR A 103 25.35 -6.39 -0.62
N PRO A 104 26.09 -5.43 -1.19
CA PRO A 104 26.55 -5.52 -2.56
C PRO A 104 27.40 -6.76 -2.80
N THR A 105 27.08 -7.51 -3.85
CA THR A 105 27.79 -8.73 -4.29
C THR A 105 27.78 -8.81 -5.82
N TYR A 106 28.48 -9.77 -6.43
CA TYR A 106 28.58 -9.87 -7.90
C TYR A 106 28.41 -11.33 -8.36
N ASN A 107 27.21 -11.72 -8.78
CA ASN A 107 26.84 -13.10 -9.12
C ASN A 107 27.01 -14.08 -7.94
N GLU A 108 26.78 -13.63 -6.71
CA GLU A 108 26.98 -14.47 -5.51
C GLU A 108 25.70 -14.65 -4.71
N LYS A 109 24.89 -13.59 -4.55
CA LYS A 109 23.67 -13.65 -3.75
C LYS A 109 22.45 -13.40 -4.60
N HIS A 110 21.53 -14.36 -4.54
CA HIS A 110 20.27 -14.31 -5.27
C HIS A 110 19.12 -14.19 -4.27
N TYR A 111 18.30 -13.16 -4.43
CA TYR A 111 17.08 -12.99 -3.65
C TYR A 111 15.88 -13.14 -4.58
N PHE A 112 15.18 -14.28 -4.50
CA PHE A 112 14.05 -14.57 -5.38
C PHE A 112 12.88 -13.62 -5.10
N VAL A 113 12.31 -13.11 -6.19
CA VAL A 113 11.15 -12.21 -6.23
C VAL A 113 10.21 -12.62 -7.35
N THR A 114 9.06 -11.98 -7.42
CA THR A 114 8.13 -12.12 -8.56
C THR A 114 8.09 -10.83 -9.38
N VAL A 115 7.62 -10.92 -10.61
CA VAL A 115 7.33 -9.74 -11.46
C VAL A 115 5.90 -9.86 -11.95
N ASP A 116 5.05 -8.91 -11.57
CA ASP A 116 3.61 -8.94 -11.82
C ASP A 116 2.95 -10.25 -11.36
N GLY A 117 3.44 -10.79 -10.24
CA GLY A 117 3.01 -12.07 -9.67
C GLY A 117 3.60 -13.32 -10.32
N GLU A 118 4.36 -13.18 -11.42
CA GLU A 118 4.99 -14.29 -12.11
C GLU A 118 6.37 -14.61 -11.52
N LYS A 119 6.65 -15.90 -11.34
CA LYS A 119 7.91 -16.39 -10.80
C LYS A 119 9.05 -16.41 -11.83
N SER A 120 8.71 -16.57 -13.11
CA SER A 120 9.69 -16.95 -14.13
C SER A 120 9.58 -16.18 -15.44
N TYR A 121 10.72 -16.03 -16.11
CA TYR A 121 10.88 -15.48 -17.45
C TYR A 121 11.68 -16.43 -18.33
N GLY A 122 11.12 -16.82 -19.48
CA GLY A 122 11.83 -17.67 -20.44
C GLY A 122 12.33 -18.99 -19.83
N GLY A 123 11.70 -19.47 -18.75
CA GLY A 123 12.08 -20.66 -17.98
C GLY A 123 12.99 -20.39 -16.77
N GLY A 124 13.69 -19.25 -16.72
CA GLY A 124 14.51 -18.84 -15.57
C GLY A 124 13.65 -18.18 -14.50
N VAL A 125 14.07 -18.18 -13.25
CA VAL A 125 13.32 -17.51 -12.17
C VAL A 125 13.81 -16.10 -11.95
N TYR A 126 12.92 -15.20 -11.54
CA TYR A 126 13.29 -13.83 -11.19
C TYR A 126 14.00 -13.76 -9.84
N PHE A 127 15.05 -12.93 -9.78
CA PHE A 127 15.79 -12.64 -8.57
C PHE A 127 16.40 -11.24 -8.66
N LEU A 128 16.77 -10.70 -7.50
CA LEU A 128 17.56 -9.48 -7.39
C LEU A 128 18.89 -9.73 -6.71
N GLU A 129 19.85 -8.85 -7.00
CA GLU A 129 21.12 -8.70 -6.27
C GLU A 129 21.40 -7.19 -6.11
N ASP A 130 22.11 -6.82 -5.05
CA ASP A 130 22.61 -5.46 -4.90
C ASP A 130 23.93 -5.31 -5.65
N HIS A 131 23.95 -4.48 -6.70
CA HIS A 131 25.15 -4.15 -7.46
C HIS A 131 25.60 -2.72 -7.24
N ASN A 132 24.97 -1.99 -6.31
CA ASN A 132 25.19 -0.56 -6.12
C ASN A 132 25.11 0.25 -7.44
N GLY A 133 24.24 -0.19 -8.36
CA GLY A 133 23.98 0.44 -9.66
C GLY A 133 24.88 -0.01 -10.81
N SER A 134 25.79 -0.97 -10.61
CA SER A 134 26.71 -1.45 -11.66
C SER A 134 26.65 -2.98 -11.81
N PRO A 135 25.61 -3.55 -12.42
CA PRO A 135 25.52 -4.98 -12.64
C PRO A 135 26.66 -5.50 -13.53
N PRO A 136 27.17 -6.72 -13.29
CA PRO A 136 28.22 -7.30 -14.09
C PRO A 136 27.74 -7.60 -15.53
N GLY A 137 28.63 -7.53 -16.52
CA GLY A 137 28.26 -7.61 -17.94
C GLY A 137 27.67 -8.95 -18.40
N ASN A 138 27.81 -10.00 -17.61
CA ASN A 138 27.20 -11.31 -17.83
C ASN A 138 25.83 -11.47 -17.15
N TRP A 139 25.33 -10.41 -16.49
CA TRP A 139 24.03 -10.40 -15.85
C TRP A 139 22.91 -10.16 -16.87
N LEU A 140 21.88 -10.99 -16.85
CA LEU A 140 20.67 -10.76 -17.63
C LEU A 140 19.80 -9.71 -16.94
N VAL A 141 20.11 -8.42 -17.15
CA VAL A 141 19.39 -7.31 -16.53
C VAL A 141 18.02 -7.14 -17.18
N HIS A 142 16.96 -7.24 -16.38
CA HIS A 142 15.59 -6.89 -16.79
C HIS A 142 15.21 -5.48 -16.37
N ASP A 143 15.65 -5.05 -15.19
CA ASP A 143 15.32 -3.74 -14.61
C ASP A 143 16.33 -3.36 -13.51
N GLN A 144 16.32 -2.11 -13.06
CA GLN A 144 17.14 -1.63 -11.94
C GLN A 144 16.42 -0.58 -11.11
N HIS A 145 16.66 -0.59 -9.79
CA HIS A 145 16.12 0.42 -8.88
C HIS A 145 16.97 0.56 -7.62
N ALA A 146 17.35 1.79 -7.25
CA ALA A 146 18.06 2.09 -6.00
C ALA A 146 19.28 1.19 -5.71
N GLY A 147 20.05 0.88 -6.77
CA GLY A 147 21.25 0.05 -6.71
C GLY A 147 21.02 -1.46 -6.80
N LEU A 148 19.77 -1.92 -6.68
CA LEU A 148 19.37 -3.29 -6.98
C LEU A 148 19.22 -3.50 -8.48
N SER A 149 19.59 -4.67 -8.97
CA SER A 149 19.27 -5.11 -10.32
C SER A 149 18.34 -6.32 -10.28
N LEU A 150 17.38 -6.35 -11.19
CA LEU A 150 16.51 -7.49 -11.44
C LEU A 150 17.12 -8.35 -12.55
N GLY A 151 17.21 -9.65 -12.32
CA GLY A 151 17.63 -10.63 -13.31
C GLY A 151 16.77 -11.87 -13.33
N SER A 152 17.05 -12.77 -14.27
CA SER A 152 16.45 -14.12 -14.28
C SER A 152 17.42 -15.19 -14.78
N TRP A 153 17.49 -16.35 -14.12
CA TRP A 153 18.45 -17.40 -14.48
C TRP A 153 18.00 -18.80 -14.04
N PHE A 154 18.78 -19.82 -14.41
CA PHE A 154 18.57 -21.24 -14.11
C PHE A 154 19.73 -21.80 -13.27
N GLY A 155 19.49 -22.88 -12.52
CA GLY A 155 20.56 -23.56 -11.77
C GLY A 155 21.15 -22.71 -10.65
N ILE A 156 20.36 -21.80 -10.10
CA ILE A 156 20.76 -20.92 -8.99
C ILE A 156 20.03 -21.29 -7.72
N SER A 157 20.72 -21.09 -6.60
CA SER A 157 20.13 -21.13 -5.26
C SER A 157 20.17 -19.74 -4.65
N GLY A 158 19.22 -19.45 -3.78
CA GLY A 158 19.08 -18.14 -3.17
C GLY A 158 18.01 -18.12 -2.09
N LYS A 159 17.91 -17.00 -1.38
CA LYS A 159 16.85 -16.79 -0.38
C LYS A 159 15.62 -16.24 -1.08
N VAL A 160 14.43 -16.53 -0.56
CA VAL A 160 13.20 -15.91 -1.06
C VAL A 160 12.93 -14.65 -0.26
N LEU A 161 12.73 -13.53 -0.94
CA LEU A 161 12.29 -12.28 -0.31
C LEU A 161 10.77 -12.24 -0.29
N TYR A 162 10.19 -12.03 0.89
CA TYR A 162 8.75 -12.09 1.08
C TYR A 162 8.23 -10.96 1.98
N LYS A 163 6.93 -10.70 1.86
CA LYS A 163 6.17 -9.78 2.70
C LYS A 163 5.16 -10.58 3.52
N THR A 164 5.19 -10.39 4.84
CA THR A 164 4.14 -10.88 5.75
C THR A 164 3.03 -9.84 5.89
N SER A 165 1.78 -10.28 6.00
CA SER A 165 0.67 -9.38 6.35
C SER A 165 0.58 -9.11 7.86
N SER A 166 1.36 -9.81 8.70
CA SER A 166 1.01 -10.00 10.12
C SER A 166 1.71 -9.10 11.15
N ALA A 167 2.30 -7.96 10.80
CA ALA A 167 2.84 -7.04 11.82
C ALA A 167 2.82 -5.51 11.56
N PRO A 168 2.49 -4.94 10.37
CA PRO A 168 2.47 -3.49 10.23
C PRO A 168 1.06 -2.92 10.31
N PHE A 169 0.03 -3.74 10.06
CA PHE A 169 -1.32 -3.29 9.83
C PHE A 169 -1.95 -2.68 11.09
N ARG A 170 -1.68 -3.25 12.28
CA ARG A 170 -2.04 -2.60 13.54
C ARG A 170 -1.30 -1.28 13.76
N SER A 171 -0.09 -1.10 13.22
CA SER A 171 0.64 0.16 13.33
C SER A 171 0.15 1.22 12.33
N GLU A 172 -0.19 0.84 11.09
CA GLU A 172 -0.75 1.75 10.09
C GLU A 172 -2.18 2.16 10.44
N LEU A 173 -3.03 1.23 10.87
CA LEU A 173 -4.34 1.58 11.45
C LEU A 173 -4.20 2.42 12.71
N ALA A 174 -3.20 2.16 13.56
CA ALA A 174 -2.93 2.99 14.73
C ALA A 174 -2.50 4.41 14.37
N CYS A 175 -2.32 4.73 13.09
CA CYS A 175 -2.08 6.10 12.61
C CYS A 175 -3.28 6.70 11.91
N LEU A 176 -4.30 5.90 11.61
CA LEU A 176 -5.55 6.40 11.08
C LEU A 176 -6.42 6.91 12.21
N ARG A 177 -7.10 8.00 11.94
CA ARG A 177 -7.94 8.67 12.92
C ARG A 177 -8.96 9.56 12.21
N LEU A 178 -9.98 9.93 12.97
CA LEU A 178 -11.03 10.85 12.56
C LEU A 178 -10.93 12.14 13.40
N THR A 179 -11.30 13.28 12.82
CA THR A 179 -11.52 14.51 13.58
C THR A 179 -12.55 14.28 14.69
N SER A 180 -12.33 14.89 15.85
CA SER A 180 -13.27 14.82 16.98
C SER A 180 -14.63 15.36 16.60
N GLU A 181 -14.65 16.46 15.87
CA GLU A 181 -15.85 17.13 15.37
C GLU A 181 -16.11 16.86 13.88
N GLU A 182 -17.38 17.01 13.50
CA GLU A 182 -17.76 17.13 12.09
C GLU A 182 -17.40 18.52 11.58
N VAL A 183 -16.95 18.58 10.33
CA VAL A 183 -16.53 19.82 9.67
C VAL A 183 -17.29 19.98 8.36
N SER A 184 -17.43 21.21 7.88
CA SER A 184 -18.04 21.44 6.58
C SER A 184 -17.10 20.98 5.46
N GLU A 185 -17.68 20.69 4.30
CA GLU A 185 -16.95 20.42 3.07
C GLU A 185 -16.06 21.58 2.62
N THR A 186 -16.42 22.81 3.01
CA THR A 186 -15.70 24.05 2.67
C THR A 186 -14.52 24.36 3.59
N ALA A 187 -14.43 23.70 4.76
CA ALA A 187 -13.39 23.98 5.76
C ALA A 187 -11.97 23.61 5.28
N ASP A 188 -10.93 24.26 5.83
CA ASP A 188 -9.53 23.85 5.59
C ASP A 188 -9.22 22.54 6.32
N HIS A 189 -9.52 21.42 5.68
CA HIS A 189 -9.36 20.07 6.25
C HIS A 189 -7.92 19.79 6.65
N ALA A 190 -6.95 20.22 5.84
CA ALA A 190 -5.53 20.01 6.14
C ALA A 190 -5.07 20.87 7.32
N GLY A 191 -5.51 22.13 7.38
CA GLY A 191 -5.26 23.01 8.53
C GLY A 191 -5.84 22.45 9.82
N LEU A 192 -7.09 22.00 9.79
CA LEU A 192 -7.78 21.40 10.93
C LEU A 192 -7.05 20.15 11.44
N CYS A 193 -6.66 19.23 10.54
CA CYS A 193 -5.91 18.04 10.93
C CYS A 193 -4.58 18.40 11.61
N ARG A 194 -3.85 19.38 11.07
CA ARG A 194 -2.58 19.84 11.67
C ARG A 194 -2.77 20.45 13.05
N THR A 195 -3.85 21.20 13.26
CA THR A 195 -4.17 21.79 14.56
C THR A 195 -4.52 20.72 15.59
N GLU A 196 -5.33 19.73 15.20
CA GLU A 196 -5.85 18.74 16.15
C GLU A 196 -4.82 17.63 16.45
N PHE A 197 -4.00 17.26 15.48
CA PHE A 197 -3.17 16.04 15.57
C PHE A 197 -1.68 16.27 15.29
N GLY A 198 -1.29 17.53 15.05
CA GLY A 198 0.09 17.95 14.89
C GLY A 198 0.54 18.11 13.44
N PRO A 199 1.73 18.71 13.23
CA PRO A 199 2.21 19.10 11.91
C PRO A 199 2.47 17.93 10.96
N ASP A 200 2.77 16.74 11.49
CA ASP A 200 3.12 15.55 10.71
C ASP A 200 1.89 14.73 10.28
N THR A 201 0.77 15.40 10.03
CA THR A 201 -0.50 14.77 9.66
C THR A 201 -0.95 15.20 8.27
N ARG A 202 -1.58 14.27 7.55
CA ARG A 202 -2.22 14.55 6.27
C ARG A 202 -3.58 13.90 6.17
N VAL A 203 -4.48 14.54 5.44
CA VAL A 203 -5.75 13.93 5.02
C VAL A 203 -5.44 12.65 4.24
N LEU A 204 -6.19 11.59 4.52
CA LEU A 204 -6.00 10.30 3.86
C LEU A 204 -6.43 10.42 2.40
N ASP A 205 -5.65 9.81 1.51
CA ASP A 205 -5.97 9.81 0.09
C ASP A 205 -6.74 8.55 -0.29
N TRP A 206 -7.65 8.64 -1.25
CA TRP A 206 -8.37 7.47 -1.76
C TRP A 206 -7.41 6.39 -2.28
N SER A 207 -6.29 6.77 -2.89
CA SER A 207 -5.27 5.83 -3.33
C SER A 207 -4.63 5.04 -2.18
N ASP A 208 -4.59 5.58 -0.96
CA ASP A 208 -4.13 4.85 0.23
C ASP A 208 -5.12 3.73 0.59
N ILE A 209 -6.43 4.01 0.50
CA ILE A 209 -7.50 3.05 0.79
C ILE A 209 -7.54 1.94 -0.27
N LYS A 210 -7.36 2.29 -1.55
CA LYS A 210 -7.32 1.29 -2.63
C LYS A 210 -6.17 0.30 -2.54
N ARG A 211 -5.11 0.63 -1.81
CA ARG A 211 -3.99 -0.28 -1.55
C ARG A 211 -4.30 -1.31 -0.47
N MET A 212 -5.33 -1.06 0.35
CA MET A 212 -5.77 -1.98 1.40
C MET A 212 -6.55 -3.14 0.80
N THR A 213 -6.36 -4.34 1.31
CA THR A 213 -7.20 -5.52 1.03
C THR A 213 -8.58 -5.37 1.67
N GLN A 214 -9.51 -6.25 1.31
CA GLN A 214 -10.85 -6.25 1.92
C GLN A 214 -10.83 -6.43 3.44
N GLN A 215 -9.96 -7.31 3.95
CA GLN A 215 -9.82 -7.53 5.39
C GLN A 215 -9.25 -6.30 6.11
N GLU A 216 -8.33 -5.59 5.45
CA GLU A 216 -7.72 -4.38 5.98
C GLU A 216 -8.72 -3.22 6.03
N VAL A 217 -9.55 -3.05 5.00
CA VAL A 217 -10.64 -2.07 5.03
C VAL A 217 -11.65 -2.41 6.13
N ALA A 218 -11.99 -3.68 6.32
CA ALA A 218 -12.90 -4.10 7.39
C ALA A 218 -12.37 -3.75 8.79
N ALA A 219 -11.09 -4.04 9.05
CA ALA A 219 -10.46 -3.73 10.33
C ALA A 219 -10.23 -2.22 10.54
N MET A 220 -9.97 -1.45 9.47
CA MET A 220 -9.98 0.01 9.53
C MET A 220 -11.33 0.54 10.00
N LYS A 221 -12.42 0.06 9.37
CA LYS A 221 -13.78 0.48 9.72
C LYS A 221 -14.10 0.20 11.18
N GLU A 222 -13.80 -1.02 11.64
CA GLU A 222 -13.96 -1.42 13.03
C GLU A 222 -13.18 -0.51 13.98
N SER A 223 -11.89 -0.28 13.70
CA SER A 223 -11.01 0.53 14.57
C SER A 223 -11.43 2.00 14.64
N LEU A 224 -12.05 2.54 13.59
CA LEU A 224 -12.48 3.93 13.51
C LEU A 224 -13.96 4.13 13.86
N GLY A 225 -14.70 3.05 14.13
CA GLY A 225 -16.14 3.10 14.33
C GLY A 225 -16.92 3.54 13.08
N ILE A 226 -16.36 3.33 11.89
CA ILE A 226 -17.07 3.55 10.63
C ILE A 226 -18.08 2.43 10.49
N THR A 227 -19.35 2.81 10.44
CA THR A 227 -20.49 1.90 10.41
C THR A 227 -21.25 2.11 9.11
N PRO A 228 -21.88 1.07 8.54
CA PRO A 228 -22.72 1.23 7.37
C PRO A 228 -23.84 2.22 7.64
N THR A 229 -23.96 3.22 6.78
CA THR A 229 -25.00 4.25 6.85
C THR A 229 -25.50 4.60 5.45
N TYR A 230 -26.59 5.35 5.41
CA TYR A 230 -27.22 5.74 4.16
C TYR A 230 -27.50 7.24 4.17
N ASN A 231 -26.57 8.03 3.63
CA ASN A 231 -26.60 9.50 3.64
C ASN A 231 -26.51 10.14 5.04
N GLU A 232 -25.94 9.43 6.03
CA GLU A 232 -25.93 9.93 7.41
C GLU A 232 -24.52 10.27 7.89
N LYS A 233 -23.51 9.52 7.47
CA LYS A 233 -22.13 9.74 7.92
C LYS A 233 -21.19 9.85 6.74
N HIS A 234 -20.55 11.02 6.66
CA HIS A 234 -19.59 11.33 5.61
C HIS A 234 -18.18 11.40 6.21
N TYR A 235 -17.21 10.81 5.50
CA TYR A 235 -15.81 10.85 5.89
C TYR A 235 -14.98 11.46 4.76
N PHE A 236 -14.43 12.66 4.95
CA PHE A 236 -13.68 13.38 3.91
C PHE A 236 -12.29 12.77 3.69
N VAL A 237 -11.92 12.65 2.41
CA VAL A 237 -10.62 12.18 1.91
C VAL A 237 -10.16 13.05 0.74
N THR A 238 -8.89 12.94 0.34
CA THR A 238 -8.39 13.52 -0.92
C THR A 238 -8.40 12.49 -2.05
N VAL A 239 -8.31 12.97 -3.29
CA VAL A 239 -8.00 12.14 -4.47
C VAL A 239 -6.78 12.75 -5.14
N ASP A 240 -5.72 11.95 -5.28
CA ASP A 240 -4.42 12.37 -5.81
C ASP A 240 -3.82 13.60 -5.08
N GLY A 241 -4.04 13.66 -3.76
CA GLY A 241 -3.60 14.76 -2.90
C GLY A 241 -4.42 16.05 -3.06
N GLU A 242 -5.38 16.08 -3.98
CA GLU A 242 -6.25 17.22 -4.18
C GLU A 242 -7.54 17.10 -3.38
N LYS A 243 -7.83 18.18 -2.66
CA LYS A 243 -9.19 18.46 -2.22
C LYS A 243 -9.91 19.11 -3.39
N SER A 244 -10.75 18.39 -4.12
CA SER A 244 -11.46 19.00 -5.24
C SER A 244 -12.45 20.08 -4.74
N TYR A 245 -12.16 21.33 -5.09
CA TYR A 245 -13.15 22.40 -5.20
C TYR A 245 -12.91 23.13 -6.52
N GLY A 246 -13.59 22.66 -7.58
CA GLY A 246 -13.60 23.27 -8.90
C GLY A 246 -15.00 23.15 -9.46
N GLY A 247 -15.65 24.29 -9.69
CA GLY A 247 -17.07 24.40 -10.03
C GLY A 247 -17.49 23.53 -11.21
N GLY A 248 -18.48 22.68 -10.97
CA GLY A 248 -19.21 21.91 -11.96
C GLY A 248 -20.57 21.60 -11.40
N VAL A 249 -21.53 22.47 -11.69
CA VAL A 249 -22.95 22.19 -11.50
C VAL A 249 -23.31 21.09 -12.52
N TYR A 250 -23.70 19.93 -12.03
CA TYR A 250 -24.42 18.93 -12.83
C TYR A 250 -25.78 18.75 -12.19
N PHE A 251 -26.80 19.37 -12.80
CA PHE A 251 -28.19 19.06 -12.55
C PHE A 251 -28.52 17.74 -13.25
N LEU A 252 -29.26 16.87 -12.59
CA LEU A 252 -30.18 15.95 -13.25
C LEU A 252 -31.59 16.39 -12.81
N GLU A 253 -32.26 17.11 -13.71
CA GLU A 253 -33.71 17.30 -13.67
C GLU A 253 -34.39 15.98 -14.05
N ASP A 254 -35.45 15.67 -13.32
CA ASP A 254 -36.33 14.52 -13.53
C ASP A 254 -37.39 14.88 -14.59
N HIS A 255 -37.58 14.04 -15.60
CA HIS A 255 -38.76 13.99 -16.48
C HIS A 255 -39.33 12.58 -16.46
#